data_AF-A0A1F4VEQ9-F1
#
_entry.id   AF-A0A1F4VEQ9-F1
#
_cell.length_a   1.000
_cell.length_b   1.000
_cell.length_c   1.000
_cell.angle_alpha   90.00
_cell.angle_beta   90.00
_cell.angle_gamma   90.00
#
_symmetry.space_group_name_H-M   'P 1'
#
loop_
_entity.id
_entity.type
_entity.pdbx_description
1 polymer ?
#
loop_
_entity_poly.entity_id
_entity_poly.type
_entity_poly.pdbx_seq_one_letter_code
_entity_poly.pdbx_strand_id
1 'polypeptide(L)'
;MSLSSSDSSKGFTLVELIIVIGMIGVLAGVVITVLNPSLQRQRAKEVIRIENVAKIAQALEAYNAAEEGYPISQDAFISSGYIKSWPSETGVTYRYNYICEGSFCIGCIDVPMASDPTRYYKYVTNWDEYLTGGTASMPKVVLKYCSNTQTCDTNDIGTCLTLDQPTPTPIPIDTAAPVRSNGYPTTGTTLPSTTTSTLVKLNTDENATCKYILNPGQPYSAMTAIFDGAGTTLHTVMYPVANNSTYDFYVKCSDSAGNVNTDDYQISFSVAAPADTTPPVRSNQSPTPGSSFPGGTTSVVVSLNTNEKAACKYSKTPGVAYASMPFYFTTTGSTSHSFTYSGLTSGQYDLYVRCSDSPGNVNTDDLMYSFKILTAADTTPPVRSGGQPTGTLPDTTTNIFVSVNTNENATCKYSTVPGMSYGSMTLTFTTTGGTFHNFGYSVSPGRTYNFYVRCSDTAGNANPDDYLITFSTASADTTPPVRTNGYPPTGTLLAYTTTQVQISLQTDENANCKYATSAGISYSVMTYFSTTGSDIHRTTINTISGTTYNIYVKCSDMRGNINMDDFLISFSVDSAPPPPPAPSCSSQGGTCLVKGSVCSGKWVTASDCSYCCIP
;
A
#
# COMPACT_ATOMS: atom_id res chain seq x y z
N MET A 1 -107.05 39.28 41.41
CA MET A 1 -106.83 38.78 40.03
C MET A 1 -105.35 39.00 39.74
N SER A 2 -104.51 37.97 39.87
CA SER A 2 -104.04 37.10 38.75
C SER A 2 -103.32 37.95 37.69
N LEU A 3 -102.02 37.83 37.41
CA LEU A 3 -101.25 36.60 37.14
C LEU A 3 -99.75 36.78 37.44
N SER A 4 -99.12 35.63 37.70
CA SER A 4 -97.69 35.35 37.80
C SER A 4 -97.07 35.13 36.42
N SER A 5 -95.86 35.64 36.19
CA SER A 5 -94.70 34.83 35.75
C SER A 5 -93.44 35.72 35.67
N SER A 6 -92.47 35.43 36.53
CA SER A 6 -91.14 36.05 36.55
C SER A 6 -90.30 35.51 35.38
N ASP A 7 -89.97 36.37 34.42
CA ASP A 7 -88.97 36.04 33.40
C ASP A 7 -87.63 36.70 33.78
N SER A 8 -86.60 35.87 33.95
CA SER A 8 -85.29 36.26 34.43
C SER A 8 -84.59 37.11 33.37
N SER A 9 -84.42 38.40 33.63
CA SER A 9 -83.64 39.32 32.80
C SER A 9 -82.16 38.87 32.79
N LYS A 10 -81.78 38.05 31.81
CA LYS A 10 -80.39 37.67 31.54
C LYS A 10 -79.63 38.93 31.08
N GLY A 11 -78.87 39.54 31.99
CA GLY A 11 -77.92 40.59 31.64
C GLY A 11 -76.71 40.01 30.89
N PHE A 12 -76.19 40.75 29.91
CA PHE A 12 -75.00 40.38 29.16
C PHE A 12 -73.77 40.32 30.08
N THR A 13 -72.89 39.33 29.86
CA THR A 13 -71.61 39.29 30.57
C THR A 13 -70.68 40.38 30.05
N LEU A 14 -69.76 40.85 30.91
CA LEU A 14 -68.78 41.88 30.53
C LEU A 14 -67.94 41.47 29.30
N VAL A 15 -67.64 40.17 29.17
CA VAL A 15 -66.88 39.61 28.04
C VAL A 15 -67.69 39.68 26.74
N GLU A 16 -68.99 39.35 26.77
CA GLU A 16 -69.85 39.48 25.59
C GLU A 16 -69.96 40.93 25.12
N LEU A 17 -70.07 41.89 26.05
CA LEU A 17 -70.12 43.31 25.69
C LEU A 17 -68.83 43.78 25.01
N ILE A 18 -67.66 43.36 25.51
CA ILE A 18 -66.36 43.72 24.92
C ILE A 18 -66.16 43.08 23.54
N ILE A 19 -66.57 41.82 23.35
CA ILE A 19 -66.48 41.16 22.05
C ILE A 19 -67.40 41.86 21.03
N VAL A 20 -68.63 42.23 21.44
CA VAL A 20 -69.57 42.92 20.55
C VAL A 20 -69.04 44.31 20.16
N ILE A 21 -68.53 45.09 21.11
CA ILE A 21 -67.95 46.41 20.80
C ILE A 21 -66.68 46.26 19.94
N GLY A 22 -65.88 45.21 20.17
CA GLY A 22 -64.71 44.89 19.34
C GLY A 22 -65.09 44.52 17.91
N MET A 23 -66.10 43.65 17.73
CA MET A 23 -66.62 43.28 16.40
C MET A 23 -67.25 44.48 15.68
N ILE A 24 -68.04 45.31 16.38
CA ILE A 24 -68.59 46.55 15.83
C ILE A 24 -67.46 47.52 15.46
N GLY A 25 -66.39 47.62 16.26
CA GLY A 25 -65.25 48.47 15.96
C GLY A 25 -64.48 48.05 14.70
N VAL A 26 -64.24 46.76 14.52
CA VAL A 26 -63.59 46.21 13.31
C VAL A 26 -64.49 46.38 12.09
N LEU A 27 -65.79 46.04 12.21
CA LEU A 27 -66.74 46.20 11.12
C LEU A 27 -66.92 47.68 10.73
N ALA A 28 -67.00 48.59 11.71
CA ALA A 28 -67.08 50.03 11.46
C ALA A 28 -65.79 50.56 10.79
N GLY A 29 -64.62 50.07 11.21
CA GLY A 29 -63.33 50.42 10.59
C GLY A 29 -63.28 50.05 9.10
N VAL A 30 -63.70 48.83 8.75
CA VAL A 30 -63.75 48.37 7.35
C VAL A 30 -64.82 49.12 6.55
N VAL A 31 -65.98 49.41 7.14
CA VAL A 31 -67.05 50.14 6.46
C VAL A 31 -66.63 51.58 6.14
N ILE A 32 -65.88 52.26 7.02
CA ILE A 32 -65.42 53.64 6.77
C ILE A 32 -64.38 53.70 5.64
N THR A 33 -63.48 52.71 5.53
CA THR A 33 -62.47 52.68 4.45
C THR A 33 -63.10 52.36 3.10
N VAL A 34 -64.14 51.52 3.05
CA VAL A 34 -64.86 51.17 1.82
C VAL A 34 -65.83 52.28 1.38
N LEU A 35 -66.51 52.95 2.31
CA LEU A 35 -67.53 53.96 1.99
C LEU A 35 -66.98 55.38 1.76
N ASN A 36 -65.71 55.65 2.09
CA ASN A 36 -65.05 56.95 1.91
C ASN A 36 -66.01 58.15 2.01
N PRO A 37 -66.52 58.46 3.23
CA PRO A 37 -67.63 59.39 3.41
C PRO A 37 -67.32 60.82 2.92
N SER A 38 -66.04 61.21 2.84
CA SER A 38 -65.61 62.47 2.23
C SER A 38 -65.82 62.47 0.72
N LEU A 39 -65.42 61.40 0.01
CA LEU A 39 -65.64 61.26 -1.43
C LEU A 39 -67.15 61.23 -1.77
N GLN A 40 -67.96 60.52 -0.96
CA GLN A 40 -69.41 60.49 -1.16
C GLN A 40 -70.06 61.87 -0.97
N ARG A 41 -69.61 62.64 0.04
CA ARG A 41 -70.05 64.03 0.25
C ARG A 41 -69.60 64.96 -0.88
N GLN A 42 -68.39 64.80 -1.40
CA GLN A 42 -67.90 65.58 -2.54
C GLN A 42 -68.73 65.31 -3.79
N ARG A 43 -69.01 64.04 -4.12
CA ARG A 43 -69.90 63.68 -5.25
C ARG A 43 -71.30 64.27 -5.12
N ALA A 44 -71.89 64.24 -3.93
CA ALA A 44 -73.19 64.85 -3.68
C ALA A 44 -73.18 66.38 -3.91
N LYS A 45 -72.13 67.06 -3.43
CA LYS A 45 -71.94 68.50 -3.67
C LYS A 45 -71.75 68.82 -5.15
N GLU A 46 -71.02 67.98 -5.89
CA GLU A 46 -70.81 68.19 -7.33
C GLU A 46 -72.11 68.12 -8.13
N VAL A 47 -72.97 67.14 -7.84
CA VAL A 47 -74.29 67.04 -8.47
C VAL A 47 -75.12 68.30 -8.22
N ILE A 48 -75.12 68.80 -6.97
CA ILE A 48 -75.81 70.05 -6.62
C ILE A 48 -75.22 71.25 -7.36
N ARG A 49 -73.89 71.35 -7.47
CA ARG A 49 -73.22 72.45 -8.16
C ARG A 49 -73.55 72.47 -9.65
N ILE A 50 -73.48 71.32 -10.32
CA ILE A 50 -73.85 71.16 -11.72
C ILE A 50 -75.32 71.56 -11.93
N GLU A 51 -76.23 71.08 -11.07
CA GLU A 51 -77.66 71.39 -11.15
C GLU A 51 -77.94 72.89 -10.95
N ASN A 52 -77.26 73.53 -10.00
CA ASN A 52 -77.36 74.97 -9.78
C ASN A 52 -76.89 75.77 -11.00
N VAL A 53 -75.74 75.42 -11.59
CA VAL A 53 -75.25 76.05 -12.82
C VAL A 53 -76.25 75.87 -13.96
N ALA A 54 -76.83 74.67 -14.12
CA ALA A 54 -77.82 74.39 -15.16
C ALA A 54 -79.13 75.19 -14.97
N LYS A 55 -79.59 75.38 -13.74
CA LYS A 55 -80.78 76.22 -13.44
C LYS A 55 -80.52 77.70 -13.69
N ILE A 56 -79.32 78.20 -13.35
CA ILE A 56 -78.93 79.58 -13.64
C ILE A 56 -78.83 79.77 -15.17
N ALA A 57 -78.19 78.83 -15.86
CA ALA A 57 -78.10 78.80 -17.32
C ALA A 57 -79.48 78.88 -17.99
N GLN A 58 -80.44 78.05 -17.53
CA GLN A 58 -81.81 78.07 -18.04
C GLN A 58 -82.48 79.44 -17.83
N ALA A 59 -82.26 80.08 -16.68
CA ALA A 59 -82.78 81.41 -16.40
C ALA A 59 -82.12 82.50 -17.27
N LEU A 60 -80.82 82.38 -17.59
CA LEU A 60 -80.12 83.29 -18.50
C LEU A 60 -80.67 83.20 -19.92
N GLU A 61 -80.93 81.99 -20.40
CA GLU A 61 -81.52 81.77 -21.72
C GLU A 61 -82.97 82.26 -21.78
N ALA A 62 -83.74 82.10 -20.70
CA ALA A 62 -85.10 82.66 -20.60
C ALA A 62 -85.09 84.19 -20.58
N TYR A 63 -84.15 84.81 -19.87
CA TYR A 63 -83.97 86.27 -19.86
C TYR A 63 -83.64 86.78 -21.27
N ASN A 64 -82.68 86.16 -21.95
CA ASN A 64 -82.30 86.57 -23.31
C ASN A 64 -83.43 86.39 -24.34
N ALA A 65 -84.24 85.34 -24.20
CA ALA A 65 -85.40 85.13 -25.06
C ALA A 65 -86.49 86.20 -24.91
N ALA A 66 -86.55 86.89 -23.76
CA ALA A 66 -87.58 87.88 -23.46
C ALA A 66 -87.10 89.34 -23.54
N GLU A 67 -85.85 89.60 -23.16
CA GLU A 67 -85.28 90.96 -23.04
C GLU A 67 -84.28 91.30 -24.17
N GLU A 68 -84.08 90.39 -25.13
CA GLU A 68 -83.15 90.54 -26.28
C GLU A 68 -81.69 90.87 -25.89
N GLY A 69 -81.22 90.33 -24.77
CA GLY A 69 -79.84 90.44 -24.29
C GLY A 69 -79.62 89.69 -22.98
N TYR A 70 -78.39 89.66 -22.46
CA TYR A 70 -78.09 89.06 -21.15
C TYR A 70 -78.02 90.12 -20.03
N PRO A 71 -78.27 89.76 -18.75
CA PRO A 71 -78.19 90.71 -17.65
C PRO A 71 -76.78 91.33 -17.52
N ILE A 72 -76.69 92.64 -17.32
CA ILE A 72 -75.40 93.34 -17.26
C ILE A 72 -74.58 93.08 -15.98
N SER A 73 -75.20 92.50 -14.95
CA SER A 73 -74.56 92.13 -13.69
C SER A 73 -75.38 91.08 -12.95
N GLN A 74 -74.79 90.45 -11.92
CA GLN A 74 -75.49 89.47 -11.08
C GLN A 74 -76.68 90.10 -10.36
N ASP A 75 -76.53 91.33 -9.84
CA ASP A 75 -77.60 92.03 -9.14
C ASP A 75 -78.77 92.40 -10.06
N ALA A 76 -78.47 92.79 -11.30
CA ALA A 76 -79.48 93.02 -12.33
C ALA A 76 -80.24 91.73 -12.67
N PHE A 77 -79.54 90.60 -12.71
CA PHE A 77 -80.17 89.30 -12.98
C PHE A 77 -81.07 88.83 -11.84
N ILE A 78 -80.66 89.03 -10.58
CA ILE A 78 -81.50 88.70 -9.43
C ILE A 78 -82.74 89.60 -9.38
N SER A 79 -82.59 90.88 -9.71
CA SER A 79 -83.68 91.86 -9.67
C SER A 79 -84.70 91.70 -10.80
N SER A 80 -84.34 91.03 -11.91
CA SER A 80 -85.23 90.81 -13.05
C SER A 80 -86.33 89.78 -12.80
N GLY A 81 -86.22 88.98 -11.72
CA GLY A 81 -87.23 87.99 -11.34
C GLY A 81 -87.15 86.66 -12.10
N TYR A 82 -86.25 86.52 -13.09
CA TYR A 82 -86.03 85.26 -13.82
C TYR A 82 -85.33 84.19 -12.98
N ILE A 83 -84.66 84.59 -11.89
CA ILE A 83 -84.12 83.70 -10.87
C ILE A 83 -84.72 84.03 -9.50
N LYS A 84 -85.30 83.02 -8.84
CA LYS A 84 -85.96 83.21 -7.52
C LYS A 84 -84.97 83.50 -6.39
N SER A 85 -83.78 82.90 -6.46
CA SER A 85 -82.74 83.03 -5.43
C SER A 85 -81.39 82.63 -6.00
N TRP A 86 -80.34 83.40 -5.70
CA TRP A 86 -78.97 83.02 -6.03
C TRP A 86 -78.50 81.86 -5.15
N PRO A 87 -77.79 80.84 -5.69
CA PRO A 87 -77.29 79.73 -4.88
C PRO A 87 -76.29 80.18 -3.81
N SER A 88 -76.37 79.58 -2.62
CA SER A 88 -75.43 79.81 -1.51
C SER A 88 -74.90 78.49 -0.94
N GLU A 89 -73.59 78.30 -0.91
CA GLU A 89 -72.89 77.20 -0.22
C GLU A 89 -71.75 77.77 0.65
N THR A 90 -71.56 77.25 1.87
CA THR A 90 -70.51 77.74 2.78
C THR A 90 -69.12 77.59 2.16
N GLY A 91 -68.40 78.71 2.00
CA GLY A 91 -67.04 78.74 1.45
C GLY A 91 -66.94 78.60 -0.07
N VAL A 92 -68.06 78.73 -0.79
CA VAL A 92 -68.14 78.57 -2.24
C VAL A 92 -68.94 79.73 -2.84
N THR A 93 -68.36 80.37 -3.84
CA THR A 93 -69.00 81.49 -4.54
C THR A 93 -69.37 81.08 -5.95
N TYR A 94 -70.66 81.24 -6.29
CA TYR A 94 -71.14 81.21 -7.67
C TYR A 94 -71.01 82.61 -8.24
N ARG A 95 -70.29 82.75 -9.35
CA ARG A 95 -70.02 84.03 -9.99
C ARG A 95 -70.75 84.14 -11.31
N TYR A 96 -71.30 85.32 -11.59
CA TYR A 96 -71.78 85.69 -12.92
C TYR A 96 -70.94 86.82 -13.49
N ASN A 97 -70.41 86.59 -14.68
CA ASN A 97 -69.62 87.55 -15.43
C ASN A 97 -70.35 87.92 -16.72
N TYR A 98 -70.54 89.22 -16.93
CA TYR A 98 -71.08 89.79 -18.17
C TYR A 98 -69.94 90.43 -18.96
N ILE A 99 -69.70 89.93 -20.17
CA ILE A 99 -68.54 90.28 -20.99
C ILE A 99 -69.04 90.73 -22.36
N CYS A 100 -68.58 91.88 -22.84
CA CYS A 100 -68.98 92.44 -24.12
C CYS A 100 -67.77 92.83 -24.96
N GLU A 101 -67.85 92.57 -26.25
CA GLU A 101 -66.95 93.13 -27.26
C GLU A 101 -67.76 93.69 -28.42
N GLY A 102 -67.69 95.01 -28.60
CA GLY A 102 -68.59 95.71 -29.50
C GLY A 102 -70.06 95.53 -29.10
N SER A 103 -70.88 95.03 -30.04
CA SER A 103 -72.30 94.74 -29.83
C SER A 103 -72.59 93.31 -29.39
N PHE A 104 -71.56 92.45 -29.28
CA PHE A 104 -71.73 91.05 -28.88
C PHE A 104 -71.40 90.90 -27.40
N CYS A 105 -72.35 90.38 -26.62
CA CYS A 105 -72.20 90.18 -25.20
C CYS A 105 -72.55 88.74 -24.80
N ILE A 106 -71.78 88.20 -23.86
CA ILE A 106 -71.96 86.87 -23.29
C ILE A 106 -72.16 86.96 -21.77
N GLY A 107 -72.93 86.01 -21.25
CA GLY A 107 -73.00 85.73 -19.82
C GLY A 107 -72.24 84.45 -19.51
N CYS A 108 -71.42 84.47 -18.47
CA CYS A 108 -70.72 83.29 -17.96
C CYS A 108 -71.04 83.04 -16.48
N ILE A 109 -71.26 81.77 -16.15
CA ILE A 109 -71.39 81.30 -14.76
C ILE A 109 -70.24 80.37 -14.43
N ASP A 110 -69.62 80.57 -13.26
CA ASP A 110 -68.61 79.65 -12.75
C ASP A 110 -68.74 79.36 -11.25
N VAL A 111 -68.34 78.15 -10.87
CA VAL A 111 -68.25 77.68 -9.48
C VAL A 111 -67.14 76.61 -9.37
N PRO A 112 -66.33 76.58 -8.30
CA PRO A 112 -65.30 75.55 -8.14
C PRO A 112 -65.91 74.15 -8.00
N MET A 113 -65.18 73.11 -8.39
CA MET A 113 -65.56 71.70 -8.19
C MET A 113 -65.38 71.30 -6.71
N ALA A 114 -66.12 70.30 -6.25
CA ALA A 114 -66.05 69.90 -4.83
C ALA A 114 -64.93 68.90 -4.56
N SER A 115 -64.56 68.09 -5.57
CA SER A 115 -63.39 67.19 -5.52
C SER A 115 -62.07 67.95 -5.68
N ASP A 116 -62.03 68.99 -6.52
CA ASP A 116 -60.84 69.80 -6.79
C ASP A 116 -61.20 71.30 -6.85
N PRO A 117 -60.96 72.08 -5.78
CA PRO A 117 -61.24 73.51 -5.73
C PRO A 117 -60.44 74.36 -6.73
N THR A 118 -59.40 73.79 -7.36
CA THR A 118 -58.62 74.47 -8.40
C THR A 118 -59.28 74.39 -9.77
N ARG A 119 -60.27 73.51 -9.93
CA ARG A 119 -61.04 73.29 -11.15
C ARG A 119 -62.46 73.80 -10.99
N TYR A 120 -63.10 74.20 -12.09
CA TYR A 120 -64.40 74.87 -12.07
C TYR A 120 -65.41 74.17 -12.99
N TYR A 121 -66.68 74.23 -12.58
CA TYR A 121 -67.81 74.08 -13.49
C TYR A 121 -68.10 75.43 -14.11
N LYS A 122 -68.30 75.48 -15.43
CA LYS A 122 -68.59 76.71 -16.17
C LYS A 122 -69.77 76.54 -17.12
N TYR A 123 -70.48 77.62 -17.37
CA TYR A 123 -71.51 77.71 -18.42
C TYR A 123 -71.38 79.04 -19.14
N VAL A 124 -71.45 79.02 -20.47
CA VAL A 124 -71.41 80.22 -21.31
C VAL A 124 -72.62 80.23 -22.24
N THR A 125 -73.29 81.38 -22.31
CA THR A 125 -74.56 81.53 -23.02
C THR A 125 -74.40 81.47 -24.54
N ASN A 126 -73.73 82.44 -25.17
CA ASN A 126 -73.40 82.42 -26.59
C ASN A 126 -71.90 82.19 -26.81
N TRP A 127 -71.54 81.60 -27.95
CA TRP A 127 -70.15 81.30 -28.29
C TRP A 127 -69.60 82.33 -29.27
N ASP A 128 -68.46 82.91 -28.93
CA ASP A 128 -67.58 83.66 -29.83
C ASP A 128 -66.15 83.20 -29.56
N GLU A 129 -65.48 82.69 -30.60
CA GLU A 129 -64.15 82.09 -30.49
C GLU A 129 -63.08 83.06 -29.96
N TYR A 130 -63.22 84.36 -30.21
CA TYR A 130 -62.31 85.38 -29.71
C TYR A 130 -62.52 85.58 -28.20
N LEU A 131 -63.77 85.65 -27.74
CA LEU A 131 -64.07 85.79 -26.31
C LEU A 131 -63.82 84.51 -25.51
N THR A 132 -64.00 83.33 -26.12
CA THR A 132 -63.92 82.03 -25.42
C THR A 132 -62.58 81.30 -25.57
N GLY A 133 -61.65 81.81 -26.38
CA GLY A 133 -60.30 81.23 -26.51
C GLY A 133 -60.14 80.06 -27.48
N GLY A 134 -61.14 79.80 -28.35
CA GLY A 134 -61.02 78.98 -29.55
C GLY A 134 -61.10 77.44 -29.49
N THR A 135 -61.45 76.89 -30.65
CA THR A 135 -61.64 75.50 -31.14
C THR A 135 -62.72 74.56 -30.57
N ALA A 136 -63.25 74.72 -29.35
CA ALA A 136 -64.33 73.84 -28.86
C ALA A 136 -65.71 74.52 -28.85
N SER A 137 -66.45 74.54 -29.97
CA SER A 137 -67.82 75.07 -30.00
C SER A 137 -68.77 74.25 -29.11
N MET A 138 -68.89 74.63 -27.84
CA MET A 138 -69.83 74.07 -26.88
C MET A 138 -70.71 75.17 -26.26
N PRO A 139 -71.39 76.03 -27.05
CA PRO A 139 -72.34 76.98 -26.48
C PRO A 139 -73.45 76.25 -25.72
N LYS A 140 -73.94 76.87 -24.64
CA LYS A 140 -75.15 76.45 -23.93
C LYS A 140 -75.10 75.05 -23.30
N VAL A 141 -73.91 74.58 -22.93
CA VAL A 141 -73.74 73.37 -22.10
C VAL A 141 -72.94 73.67 -20.85
N VAL A 142 -73.17 72.88 -19.80
CA VAL A 142 -72.37 72.93 -18.57
C VAL A 142 -71.06 72.17 -18.82
N LEU A 143 -69.94 72.81 -18.52
CA LEU A 143 -68.59 72.28 -18.65
C LEU A 143 -68.00 71.97 -17.27
N LYS A 144 -67.05 71.03 -17.22
CA LYS A 144 -66.31 70.64 -16.02
C LYS A 144 -64.80 70.72 -16.25
N TYR A 145 -64.04 70.65 -15.15
CA TYR A 145 -62.58 70.62 -15.17
C TYR A 145 -61.91 71.87 -15.77
N CYS A 146 -62.62 73.00 -15.79
CA CYS A 146 -62.13 74.27 -16.31
C CYS A 146 -61.08 74.91 -15.40
N SER A 147 -60.21 75.76 -15.96
CA SER A 147 -59.27 76.61 -15.21
C SER A 147 -59.97 77.65 -14.32
N ASN A 148 -59.21 78.24 -13.40
CA ASN A 148 -59.69 79.18 -12.38
C ASN A 148 -59.68 80.65 -12.78
N THR A 149 -59.35 80.97 -14.04
CA THR A 149 -59.37 82.34 -14.55
C THR A 149 -60.79 82.89 -14.42
N GLN A 150 -60.89 84.03 -13.74
CA GLN A 150 -62.14 84.51 -13.13
C GLN A 150 -63.09 85.16 -14.14
N THR A 151 -62.73 85.13 -15.42
CA THR A 151 -63.21 86.06 -16.42
C THR A 151 -63.85 85.36 -17.60
N CYS A 152 -63.83 84.02 -17.69
CA CYS A 152 -64.31 83.27 -18.85
C CYS A 152 -63.86 83.85 -20.20
N ASP A 153 -62.72 84.54 -20.19
CA ASP A 153 -62.11 85.22 -21.32
C ASP A 153 -60.98 84.35 -21.90
N THR A 154 -60.34 84.87 -22.94
CA THR A 154 -59.39 84.19 -23.83
C THR A 154 -58.47 83.17 -23.14
N ASN A 155 -58.49 81.92 -23.64
CA ASN A 155 -57.71 80.72 -23.25
C ASN A 155 -58.27 79.86 -22.10
N ASP A 156 -59.37 80.23 -21.47
CA ASP A 156 -59.91 79.54 -20.29
C ASP A 156 -60.71 78.26 -20.61
N ILE A 157 -61.54 78.32 -21.66
CA ILE A 157 -62.50 77.25 -21.99
C ILE A 157 -61.85 76.10 -22.77
N GLY A 158 -60.69 76.33 -23.40
CA GLY A 158 -59.93 75.29 -24.12
C GLY A 158 -59.42 74.15 -23.23
N THR A 159 -59.44 74.32 -21.90
CA THR A 159 -59.06 73.28 -20.92
C THR A 159 -60.24 72.53 -20.31
N CYS A 160 -61.47 72.95 -20.63
CA CYS A 160 -62.69 72.36 -20.11
C CYS A 160 -63.06 71.04 -20.80
N LEU A 161 -63.85 70.23 -20.11
CA LEU A 161 -64.46 69.00 -20.61
C LEU A 161 -65.99 69.10 -20.55
N THR A 162 -66.70 68.41 -21.44
CA THR A 162 -68.15 68.21 -21.29
C THR A 162 -68.43 67.26 -20.12
N LEU A 163 -69.66 67.30 -19.57
CA LEU A 163 -70.01 66.46 -18.42
C LEU A 163 -69.88 64.95 -18.69
N ASP A 164 -70.05 64.51 -19.93
CA ASP A 164 -69.96 63.12 -20.39
C ASP A 164 -68.51 62.66 -20.69
N GLN A 165 -67.55 63.56 -20.86
CA GLN A 165 -66.15 63.18 -21.07
C GLN A 165 -65.50 62.59 -19.80
N PRO A 166 -64.69 61.53 -19.91
CA PRO A 166 -64.00 60.95 -18.76
C PRO A 166 -63.04 61.97 -18.13
N THR A 167 -63.03 62.07 -16.81
CA THR A 167 -62.06 62.92 -16.08
C THR A 167 -60.65 62.32 -16.22
N PRO A 168 -59.60 63.14 -16.45
CA PRO A 168 -58.23 62.63 -16.48
C PRO A 168 -57.87 62.02 -15.12
N THR A 169 -57.61 60.72 -15.10
CA THR A 169 -57.09 60.00 -13.93
C THR A 169 -55.65 60.44 -13.65
N PRO A 170 -55.28 60.74 -12.39
CA PRO A 170 -53.88 60.87 -12.02
C PRO A 170 -53.14 59.58 -12.41
N ILE A 171 -52.04 59.70 -13.15
CA ILE A 171 -51.15 58.57 -13.44
C ILE A 171 -50.60 58.10 -12.09
N PRO A 172 -50.69 56.81 -11.73
CA PRO A 172 -50.04 56.32 -10.52
C PRO A 172 -48.54 56.57 -10.68
N ILE A 173 -47.97 57.32 -9.73
CA ILE A 173 -46.52 57.48 -9.62
C ILE A 173 -45.96 56.10 -9.26
N ASP A 174 -45.06 55.60 -10.10
CA ASP A 174 -44.32 54.38 -9.80
C ASP A 174 -43.34 54.64 -8.65
N THR A 175 -43.53 53.92 -7.55
CA THR A 175 -42.72 54.03 -6.32
C THR A 175 -41.98 52.74 -6.00
N ALA A 176 -42.08 51.71 -6.85
CA ALA A 176 -41.46 50.42 -6.60
C ALA A 176 -40.20 50.27 -7.45
N ALA A 177 -39.18 49.60 -6.91
CA ALA A 177 -38.01 49.23 -7.71
C ALA A 177 -38.32 47.98 -8.56
N PRO A 178 -37.65 47.81 -9.71
CA PRO A 178 -37.90 46.71 -10.63
C PRO A 178 -37.65 45.34 -10.00
N VAL A 179 -38.55 44.38 -10.21
CA VAL A 179 -38.43 43.01 -9.70
C VAL A 179 -37.54 42.17 -10.62
N ARG A 180 -36.44 41.66 -10.08
CA ARG A 180 -35.45 40.84 -10.80
C ARG A 180 -35.85 39.37 -10.77
N SER A 181 -35.73 38.69 -11.91
CA SER A 181 -36.06 37.26 -12.04
C SER A 181 -35.19 36.55 -13.09
N ASN A 182 -35.27 35.22 -13.14
CA ASN A 182 -34.67 34.38 -14.18
C ASN A 182 -33.14 34.55 -14.38
N GLY A 183 -32.39 34.71 -13.28
CA GLY A 183 -30.93 34.70 -13.28
C GLY A 183 -30.34 33.46 -13.97
N TYR A 184 -29.43 33.68 -14.91
CA TYR A 184 -28.68 32.64 -15.60
C TYR A 184 -27.19 32.99 -15.65
N PRO A 185 -26.26 32.00 -15.49
CA PRO A 185 -26.53 30.60 -15.16
C PRO A 185 -27.27 30.44 -13.84
N THR A 186 -28.10 29.41 -13.72
CA THR A 186 -28.89 29.21 -12.49
C THR A 186 -27.95 29.04 -11.30
N THR A 187 -28.28 29.69 -10.18
CA THR A 187 -27.45 29.66 -8.97
C THR A 187 -27.08 28.24 -8.56
N GLY A 188 -25.78 27.95 -8.43
CA GLY A 188 -25.22 26.64 -8.11
C GLY A 188 -24.83 25.77 -9.33
N THR A 189 -25.00 26.27 -10.55
CA THR A 189 -24.60 25.52 -11.76
C THR A 189 -23.08 25.44 -11.89
N THR A 190 -22.56 24.27 -12.28
CA THR A 190 -21.17 24.08 -12.73
C THR A 190 -21.12 23.96 -14.24
N LEU A 191 -20.47 24.91 -14.90
CA LEU A 191 -20.26 24.90 -16.35
C LEU A 191 -19.08 23.97 -16.74
N PRO A 192 -19.07 23.40 -17.95
CA PRO A 192 -17.98 22.56 -18.42
C PRO A 192 -16.63 23.29 -18.45
N SER A 193 -15.54 22.56 -18.27
CA SER A 193 -14.15 23.08 -18.30
C SER A 193 -13.66 23.56 -19.67
N THR A 194 -14.50 23.46 -20.70
CA THR A 194 -14.24 24.02 -22.04
C THR A 194 -14.84 25.42 -22.20
N THR A 195 -15.56 25.92 -21.19
CA THR A 195 -16.23 27.22 -21.22
C THR A 195 -15.20 28.33 -21.00
N THR A 196 -14.99 29.18 -22.01
CA THR A 196 -14.10 30.36 -21.91
C THR A 196 -14.87 31.66 -21.66
N SER A 197 -16.16 31.67 -21.97
CA SER A 197 -17.09 32.75 -21.65
C SER A 197 -18.49 32.19 -21.49
N THR A 198 -19.33 32.86 -20.69
CA THR A 198 -20.73 32.48 -20.51
C THR A 198 -21.63 33.70 -20.55
N LEU A 199 -22.86 33.49 -20.99
CA LEU A 199 -23.91 34.49 -20.91
C LEU A 199 -24.37 34.59 -19.45
N VAL A 200 -24.28 35.78 -18.86
CA VAL A 200 -24.95 36.12 -17.61
C VAL A 200 -26.15 36.98 -17.96
N LYS A 201 -27.35 36.59 -17.50
CA LYS A 201 -28.58 37.33 -17.79
C LYS A 201 -29.58 37.31 -16.65
N LEU A 202 -30.49 38.28 -16.67
CA LEU A 202 -31.67 38.35 -15.81
C LEU A 202 -32.80 39.11 -16.52
N ASN A 203 -34.01 38.98 -15.99
CA ASN A 203 -35.19 39.72 -16.41
C ASN A 203 -35.64 40.71 -15.32
N THR A 204 -36.25 41.81 -15.76
CA THR A 204 -37.03 42.72 -14.91
C THR A 204 -38.49 42.72 -15.35
N ASP A 205 -39.42 42.96 -14.43
CA ASP A 205 -40.86 43.08 -14.71
C ASP A 205 -41.24 44.40 -15.41
N GLU A 206 -40.31 45.37 -15.43
CA GLU A 206 -40.43 46.63 -16.15
C GLU A 206 -39.10 47.07 -16.80
N ASN A 207 -39.15 48.16 -17.57
CA ASN A 207 -37.97 48.73 -18.22
C ASN A 207 -36.99 49.30 -17.18
N ALA A 208 -35.82 48.69 -17.07
CA ALA A 208 -34.83 49.06 -16.06
C ALA A 208 -33.42 49.19 -16.66
N THR A 209 -32.50 49.74 -15.88
CA THR A 209 -31.06 49.63 -16.12
C THR A 209 -30.46 48.81 -14.99
N CYS A 210 -29.83 47.68 -15.32
CA CYS A 210 -29.23 46.78 -14.34
C CYS A 210 -27.70 46.88 -14.35
N LYS A 211 -27.11 46.85 -13.16
CA LYS A 211 -25.67 46.87 -12.92
C LYS A 211 -25.25 45.69 -12.07
N TYR A 212 -24.00 45.27 -12.20
CA TYR A 212 -23.45 44.18 -11.42
C TYR A 212 -22.11 44.52 -10.78
N ILE A 213 -21.77 43.73 -9.78
CA ILE A 213 -20.45 43.69 -9.15
C ILE A 213 -20.17 42.27 -8.66
N LEU A 214 -18.91 41.96 -8.37
CA LEU A 214 -18.48 40.65 -7.88
C LEU A 214 -18.41 40.55 -6.34
N ASN A 215 -18.68 41.65 -5.63
CA ASN A 215 -18.66 41.70 -4.16
C ASN A 215 -20.01 42.17 -3.62
N PRO A 216 -20.55 41.55 -2.56
CA PRO A 216 -21.88 41.87 -2.06
C PRO A 216 -21.96 43.27 -1.42
N GLY A 217 -23.18 43.79 -1.33
CA GLY A 217 -23.55 44.91 -0.46
C GLY A 217 -23.23 46.30 -0.99
N GLN A 218 -22.76 46.45 -2.24
CA GLN A 218 -22.48 47.77 -2.79
C GLN A 218 -23.77 48.53 -3.17
N PRO A 219 -23.83 49.86 -2.99
CA PRO A 219 -24.95 50.65 -3.48
C PRO A 219 -24.91 50.75 -5.01
N TYR A 220 -26.07 50.88 -5.65
CA TYR A 220 -26.20 50.96 -7.12
C TYR A 220 -25.38 52.11 -7.76
N SER A 221 -25.20 53.22 -7.04
CA SER A 221 -24.38 54.35 -7.47
C SER A 221 -22.88 54.03 -7.57
N ALA A 222 -22.39 53.07 -6.78
CA ALA A 222 -21.00 52.63 -6.80
C ALA A 222 -20.72 51.51 -7.82
N MET A 223 -21.77 50.88 -8.34
CA MET A 223 -21.63 49.86 -9.39
C MET A 223 -21.31 50.53 -10.73
N THR A 224 -20.20 50.12 -11.35
CA THR A 224 -19.73 50.67 -12.64
C THR A 224 -20.00 49.75 -13.82
N ALA A 225 -20.09 48.43 -13.58
CA ALA A 225 -20.37 47.46 -14.63
C ALA A 225 -21.88 47.37 -14.90
N ILE A 226 -22.27 47.48 -16.16
CA ILE A 226 -23.66 47.58 -16.62
C ILE A 226 -23.96 46.37 -17.50
N PHE A 227 -25.15 45.81 -17.40
CA PHE A 227 -25.65 44.82 -18.37
C PHE A 227 -26.04 45.51 -19.68
N ASP A 228 -25.89 44.83 -20.81
CA ASP A 228 -26.51 45.24 -22.06
C ASP A 228 -28.04 45.17 -21.92
N GLY A 229 -28.76 46.02 -22.65
CA GLY A 229 -30.24 46.10 -22.57
C GLY A 229 -30.78 47.16 -21.61
N ALA A 230 -30.01 48.20 -21.31
CA ALA A 230 -30.46 49.34 -20.50
C ALA A 230 -31.77 49.96 -21.07
N GLY A 231 -32.75 50.18 -20.20
CA GLY A 231 -34.09 50.65 -20.56
C GLY A 231 -35.03 49.57 -21.10
N THR A 232 -34.68 48.28 -20.95
CA THR A 232 -35.51 47.13 -21.37
C THR A 232 -35.76 46.16 -20.21
N THR A 233 -36.52 45.08 -20.46
CA THR A 233 -36.84 44.03 -19.47
C THR A 233 -35.88 42.82 -19.50
N LEU A 234 -34.91 42.79 -20.42
CA LEU A 234 -33.93 41.71 -20.54
C LEU A 234 -32.52 42.29 -20.49
N HIS A 235 -31.72 41.79 -19.55
CA HIS A 235 -30.39 42.29 -19.26
C HIS A 235 -29.37 41.18 -19.48
N THR A 236 -28.36 41.41 -20.30
CA THR A 236 -27.38 40.39 -20.68
C THR A 236 -25.96 40.91 -20.64
N VAL A 237 -24.99 40.05 -20.30
CA VAL A 237 -23.57 40.34 -20.49
C VAL A 237 -22.84 39.04 -20.80
N MET A 238 -21.96 39.06 -21.79
CA MET A 238 -21.03 37.96 -22.00
C MET A 238 -19.81 38.16 -21.09
N TYR A 239 -19.60 37.24 -20.15
CA TYR A 239 -18.53 37.36 -19.18
C TYR A 239 -17.45 36.30 -19.42
N PRO A 240 -16.16 36.68 -19.50
CA PRO A 240 -15.06 35.73 -19.63
C PRO A 240 -14.89 34.94 -18.33
N VAL A 241 -14.72 33.62 -18.45
CA VAL A 241 -14.58 32.74 -17.31
C VAL A 241 -13.34 31.85 -17.46
N ALA A 242 -12.78 31.44 -16.33
CA ALA A 242 -11.62 30.58 -16.25
C ALA A 242 -11.97 29.28 -15.54
N ASN A 243 -11.31 28.19 -15.93
CA ASN A 243 -11.49 26.89 -15.30
C ASN A 243 -11.16 26.93 -13.81
N ASN A 244 -11.80 26.06 -13.03
CA ASN A 244 -11.59 25.94 -11.58
C ASN A 244 -11.83 27.25 -10.80
N SER A 245 -12.75 28.09 -11.30
CA SER A 245 -13.12 29.37 -10.69
C SER A 245 -14.60 29.42 -10.37
N THR A 246 -14.95 30.14 -9.31
CA THR A 246 -16.34 30.43 -8.89
C THR A 246 -16.62 31.91 -9.09
N TYR A 247 -17.79 32.24 -9.60
CA TYR A 247 -18.22 33.59 -9.93
C TYR A 247 -19.54 33.91 -9.23
N ASP A 248 -19.54 34.97 -8.43
CA ASP A 248 -20.72 35.51 -7.76
C ASP A 248 -21.02 36.91 -8.30
N PHE A 249 -22.15 37.06 -8.96
CA PHE A 249 -22.66 38.35 -9.44
C PHE A 249 -23.73 38.86 -8.49
N TYR A 250 -23.58 40.10 -8.05
CA TYR A 250 -24.57 40.81 -7.25
C TYR A 250 -25.15 41.92 -8.11
N VAL A 251 -26.44 41.79 -8.46
CA VAL A 251 -27.11 42.64 -9.45
C VAL A 251 -28.11 43.56 -8.77
N LYS A 252 -28.10 44.85 -9.12
CA LYS A 252 -29.14 45.83 -8.74
C LYS A 252 -29.62 46.57 -9.98
N CYS A 253 -30.90 46.93 -10.00
CA CYS A 253 -31.52 47.61 -11.12
C CYS A 253 -32.22 48.90 -10.67
N SER A 254 -32.34 49.84 -11.61
CA SER A 254 -33.06 51.10 -11.45
C SER A 254 -34.05 51.27 -12.60
N ASP A 255 -35.29 51.64 -12.31
CA ASP A 255 -36.28 52.01 -13.33
C ASP A 255 -36.08 53.45 -13.86
N SER A 256 -37.01 53.90 -14.70
CA SER A 256 -37.03 55.25 -15.27
C SER A 256 -37.52 56.35 -14.32
N ALA A 257 -38.24 56.00 -13.26
CA ALA A 257 -38.65 56.90 -12.18
C ALA A 257 -37.52 57.10 -11.12
N GLY A 258 -36.48 56.26 -11.18
CA GLY A 258 -35.31 56.31 -10.32
C GLY A 258 -35.43 55.43 -9.07
N ASN A 259 -36.40 54.52 -8.98
CA ASN A 259 -36.44 53.59 -7.85
C ASN A 259 -35.39 52.49 -8.05
N VAL A 260 -34.64 52.18 -7.00
CA VAL A 260 -33.46 51.30 -7.05
C VAL A 260 -33.62 50.15 -6.08
N ASN A 261 -33.24 48.94 -6.49
CA ASN A 261 -33.21 47.80 -5.57
C ASN A 261 -32.19 48.03 -4.43
N THR A 262 -32.59 47.79 -3.19
CA THR A 262 -31.70 47.92 -2.02
C THR A 262 -30.90 46.66 -1.73
N ASP A 263 -31.50 45.50 -1.98
CA ASP A 263 -30.93 44.15 -1.82
C ASP A 263 -30.18 43.67 -3.07
N ASP A 264 -29.31 42.68 -2.91
CA ASP A 264 -28.58 42.09 -4.03
C ASP A 264 -29.35 40.90 -4.62
N TYR A 265 -29.47 40.86 -5.95
CA TYR A 265 -29.87 39.65 -6.65
C TYR A 265 -28.62 38.85 -7.03
N GLN A 266 -28.42 37.69 -6.40
CA GLN A 266 -27.22 36.88 -6.58
C GLN A 266 -27.37 35.86 -7.71
N ILE A 267 -26.42 35.87 -8.65
CA ILE A 267 -26.23 34.83 -9.66
C ILE A 267 -24.87 34.18 -9.38
N SER A 268 -24.87 32.91 -8.96
CA SER A 268 -23.64 32.19 -8.57
C SER A 268 -23.42 30.95 -9.41
N PHE A 269 -22.25 30.80 -10.01
CA PHE A 269 -21.90 29.60 -10.78
C PHE A 269 -20.40 29.33 -10.72
N SER A 270 -20.00 28.11 -11.10
CA SER A 270 -18.59 27.70 -11.18
C SER A 270 -18.25 27.13 -12.54
N VAL A 271 -16.97 27.09 -12.88
CA VAL A 271 -16.46 26.36 -14.07
C VAL A 271 -15.65 25.17 -13.60
N ALA A 272 -15.98 23.98 -14.10
CA ALA A 272 -15.29 22.74 -13.76
C ALA A 272 -13.79 22.84 -14.06
N ALA A 273 -12.97 22.15 -13.26
CA ALA A 273 -11.57 21.92 -13.60
C ALA A 273 -11.49 21.04 -14.86
N PRO A 274 -10.45 21.20 -15.70
CA PRO A 274 -10.22 20.27 -16.80
C PRO A 274 -10.09 18.85 -16.26
N ALA A 275 -10.67 17.88 -16.98
CA ALA A 275 -10.50 16.47 -16.64
C ALA A 275 -9.00 16.14 -16.71
N ASP A 276 -8.52 15.44 -15.70
CA ASP A 276 -7.16 14.91 -15.69
C ASP A 276 -7.08 13.71 -16.65
N THR A 277 -6.15 13.78 -17.58
CA THR A 277 -5.93 12.81 -18.67
C THR A 277 -4.56 12.17 -18.60
N THR A 278 -3.75 12.49 -17.59
CA THR A 278 -2.37 12.04 -17.48
C THR A 278 -2.25 10.98 -16.40
N PRO A 279 -1.57 9.85 -16.65
CA PRO A 279 -1.25 8.90 -15.59
C PRO A 279 -0.38 9.50 -14.48
N PRO A 280 -0.44 8.96 -13.25
CA PRO A 280 0.37 9.44 -12.14
C PRO A 280 1.86 9.25 -12.41
N VAL A 281 2.64 10.29 -12.16
CA VAL A 281 4.11 10.29 -12.30
C VAL A 281 4.73 9.66 -11.05
N ARG A 282 5.41 8.52 -11.23
CA ARG A 282 6.08 7.77 -10.16
C ARG A 282 7.47 8.35 -9.86
N SER A 283 7.84 8.45 -8.59
CA SER A 283 9.11 8.99 -8.10
C SER A 283 9.57 8.30 -6.80
N ASN A 284 10.78 8.59 -6.34
CA ASN A 284 11.33 8.12 -5.05
C ASN A 284 11.23 6.60 -4.82
N GLN A 285 11.50 5.81 -5.87
CA GLN A 285 11.50 4.36 -5.76
C GLN A 285 12.54 3.87 -4.74
N SER A 286 12.10 2.99 -3.83
CA SER A 286 12.95 2.35 -2.82
C SER A 286 12.51 0.90 -2.62
N PRO A 287 13.42 -0.09 -2.69
CA PRO A 287 14.85 0.07 -2.98
C PRO A 287 15.12 0.57 -4.40
N THR A 288 16.25 1.25 -4.59
CA THR A 288 16.72 1.63 -5.93
C THR A 288 17.17 0.39 -6.71
N PRO A 289 16.95 0.34 -8.04
CA PRO A 289 17.41 -0.76 -8.88
C PRO A 289 18.91 -1.01 -8.73
N GLY A 290 19.30 -2.27 -8.56
CA GLY A 290 20.66 -2.71 -8.27
C GLY A 290 21.00 -2.81 -6.78
N SER A 291 20.08 -2.45 -5.87
CA SER A 291 20.32 -2.57 -4.43
C SER A 291 20.64 -4.01 -4.01
N SER A 292 21.58 -4.16 -3.08
CA SER A 292 21.93 -5.44 -2.47
C SER A 292 21.72 -5.39 -0.96
N PHE A 293 21.05 -6.39 -0.41
CA PHE A 293 20.80 -6.52 1.02
C PHE A 293 21.65 -7.66 1.61
N PRO A 294 22.06 -7.56 2.90
CA PRO A 294 22.81 -8.62 3.57
C PRO A 294 22.07 -9.96 3.55
N GLY A 295 22.83 -11.06 3.55
CA GLY A 295 22.24 -12.38 3.69
C GLY A 295 21.56 -12.57 5.04
N GLY A 296 20.45 -13.32 5.02
CA GLY A 296 19.53 -13.43 6.16
C GLY A 296 18.41 -12.37 6.18
N THR A 297 18.41 -11.40 5.26
CA THR A 297 17.29 -10.48 5.08
C THR A 297 16.05 -11.24 4.60
N THR A 298 15.00 -11.30 5.42
CA THR A 298 13.77 -12.06 5.13
C THR A 298 12.64 -11.21 4.54
N SER A 299 12.76 -9.88 4.60
CA SER A 299 11.79 -8.95 4.05
C SER A 299 12.42 -7.61 3.65
N VAL A 300 11.88 -6.97 2.62
CA VAL A 300 12.26 -5.64 2.16
C VAL A 300 11.00 -4.78 1.98
N VAL A 301 11.03 -3.54 2.42
CA VAL A 301 9.96 -2.56 2.16
C VAL A 301 10.16 -2.01 0.75
N VAL A 302 9.16 -2.18 -0.09
CA VAL A 302 9.10 -1.60 -1.44
C VAL A 302 8.17 -0.40 -1.38
N SER A 303 8.62 0.75 -1.87
CA SER A 303 7.88 2.01 -1.78
C SER A 303 8.21 2.98 -2.92
N LEU A 304 7.25 3.83 -3.23
CA LEU A 304 7.40 4.94 -4.18
C LEU A 304 6.41 6.06 -3.84
N ASN A 305 6.60 7.20 -4.49
CA ASN A 305 5.68 8.33 -4.47
C ASN A 305 5.06 8.58 -5.83
N THR A 306 3.88 9.19 -5.85
CA THR A 306 3.25 9.76 -7.04
C THR A 306 3.01 11.27 -6.86
N ASN A 307 2.97 12.01 -7.95
CA ASN A 307 2.64 13.45 -7.95
C ASN A 307 1.17 13.75 -7.60
N GLU A 308 0.32 12.73 -7.59
CA GLU A 308 -1.10 12.81 -7.27
C GLU A 308 -1.61 11.54 -6.56
N LYS A 309 -2.85 11.53 -6.10
CA LYS A 309 -3.41 10.35 -5.42
C LYS A 309 -3.61 9.20 -6.40
N ALA A 310 -2.98 8.06 -6.13
CA ALA A 310 -3.04 6.90 -7.01
C ALA A 310 -3.22 5.57 -6.28
N ALA A 311 -3.62 4.53 -7.02
CA ALA A 311 -3.60 3.14 -6.63
C ALA A 311 -2.45 2.43 -7.37
N CYS A 312 -1.53 1.78 -6.65
CA CYS A 312 -0.40 1.07 -7.24
C CYS A 312 -0.51 -0.44 -7.03
N LYS A 313 -0.15 -1.19 -8.07
CA LYS A 313 -0.10 -2.65 -8.10
C LYS A 313 1.26 -3.11 -8.62
N TYR A 314 1.59 -4.37 -8.37
CA TYR A 314 2.82 -4.96 -8.88
C TYR A 314 2.62 -6.37 -9.45
N SER A 315 3.59 -6.76 -10.27
CA SER A 315 3.71 -8.08 -10.87
C SER A 315 5.15 -8.58 -10.73
N LYS A 316 5.32 -9.90 -10.73
CA LYS A 316 6.64 -10.57 -10.84
C LYS A 316 7.03 -10.85 -12.29
N THR A 317 6.14 -10.56 -13.23
CA THR A 317 6.32 -10.75 -14.67
C THR A 317 6.24 -9.39 -15.35
N PRO A 318 7.16 -9.07 -16.28
CA PRO A 318 7.13 -7.81 -17.02
C PRO A 318 5.93 -7.74 -17.96
N GLY A 319 5.50 -6.52 -18.29
CA GLY A 319 4.50 -6.23 -19.31
C GLY A 319 3.04 -6.49 -18.91
N VAL A 320 2.78 -6.86 -17.65
CA VAL A 320 1.41 -7.13 -17.18
C VAL A 320 0.63 -5.82 -17.06
N ALA A 321 -0.49 -5.70 -17.79
CA ALA A 321 -1.37 -4.55 -17.68
C ALA A 321 -1.91 -4.38 -16.24
N TYR A 322 -2.09 -3.13 -15.80
CA TYR A 322 -2.48 -2.80 -14.41
C TYR A 322 -3.74 -3.55 -13.93
N ALA A 323 -4.76 -3.70 -14.79
CA ALA A 323 -5.99 -4.41 -14.44
C ALA A 323 -5.74 -5.90 -14.10
N SER A 324 -4.72 -6.50 -14.72
CA SER A 324 -4.35 -7.92 -14.57
C SER A 324 -3.21 -8.13 -13.56
N MET A 325 -2.65 -7.07 -12.98
CA MET A 325 -1.61 -7.22 -11.95
C MET A 325 -2.22 -7.85 -10.69
N PRO A 326 -1.70 -9.01 -10.24
CA PRO A 326 -2.34 -9.78 -9.17
C PRO A 326 -2.06 -9.26 -7.77
N PHE A 327 -1.02 -8.46 -7.57
CA PHE A 327 -0.59 -8.01 -6.25
C PHE A 327 -0.78 -6.51 -6.05
N TYR A 328 -1.12 -6.12 -4.81
CA TYR A 328 -1.45 -4.76 -4.42
C TYR A 328 -0.41 -4.21 -3.44
N PHE A 329 -0.17 -2.91 -3.50
CA PHE A 329 0.50 -2.22 -2.41
C PHE A 329 -0.41 -2.19 -1.18
N THR A 330 0.15 -2.40 0.02
CA THR A 330 -0.64 -2.36 1.26
C THR A 330 -1.04 -0.94 1.62
N THR A 331 -0.15 0.01 1.38
CA THR A 331 -0.41 1.45 1.51
C THR A 331 -0.56 2.00 0.10
N THR A 332 -1.77 2.42 -0.28
CA THR A 332 -2.04 3.05 -1.58
C THR A 332 -3.34 3.88 -1.49
N GLY A 333 -3.68 4.65 -2.53
CA GLY A 333 -4.81 5.60 -2.52
C GLY A 333 -4.41 7.01 -2.06
N SER A 334 -3.11 7.24 -1.88
CA SER A 334 -2.50 8.53 -1.54
C SER A 334 -1.37 8.86 -2.52
N THR A 335 -0.51 9.83 -2.21
CA THR A 335 0.72 10.14 -2.97
C THR A 335 1.93 9.33 -2.51
N SER A 336 1.77 8.48 -1.48
CA SER A 336 2.81 7.62 -0.95
C SER A 336 2.32 6.18 -0.94
N HIS A 337 3.15 5.27 -1.47
CA HIS A 337 2.80 3.86 -1.61
C HIS A 337 3.89 3.00 -1.01
N SER A 338 3.49 1.98 -0.27
CA SER A 338 4.43 0.98 0.21
C SER A 338 3.78 -0.39 0.40
N PHE A 339 4.61 -1.42 0.39
CA PHE A 339 4.29 -2.74 0.93
C PHE A 339 5.56 -3.44 1.40
N THR A 340 5.40 -4.47 2.22
CA THR A 340 6.52 -5.31 2.68
C THR A 340 6.55 -6.59 1.86
N TYR A 341 7.62 -6.80 1.09
CA TYR A 341 7.85 -8.06 0.36
C TYR A 341 8.59 -9.02 1.30
N SER A 342 7.90 -10.06 1.77
CA SER A 342 8.38 -11.04 2.76
C SER A 342 8.72 -12.41 2.14
N GLY A 343 9.35 -13.28 2.93
CA GLY A 343 9.71 -14.65 2.50
C GLY A 343 10.91 -14.66 1.57
N LEU A 344 11.81 -13.69 1.74
CA LEU A 344 13.02 -13.56 0.94
C LEU A 344 14.10 -14.54 1.40
N THR A 345 14.81 -15.10 0.43
CA THR A 345 16.01 -15.94 0.59
C THR A 345 17.12 -15.35 -0.29
N SER A 346 18.35 -15.88 -0.20
CA SER A 346 19.42 -15.44 -1.12
C SER A 346 19.00 -15.62 -2.58
N GLY A 347 19.13 -14.57 -3.38
CA GLY A 347 18.65 -14.55 -4.77
C GLY A 347 18.35 -13.15 -5.29
N GLN A 348 18.02 -13.07 -6.58
CA GLN A 348 17.61 -11.84 -7.26
C GLN A 348 16.09 -11.75 -7.36
N TYR A 349 15.56 -10.55 -7.16
CA TYR A 349 14.13 -10.26 -7.15
C TYR A 349 13.84 -9.07 -8.05
N ASP A 350 13.02 -9.32 -9.08
CA ASP A 350 12.55 -8.30 -10.01
C ASP A 350 11.03 -8.11 -9.85
N LEU A 351 10.59 -6.86 -9.72
CA LEU A 351 9.17 -6.49 -9.58
C LEU A 351 8.85 -5.35 -10.54
N TYR A 352 7.63 -5.38 -11.07
CA TYR A 352 7.17 -4.41 -12.06
C TYR A 352 5.93 -3.71 -11.52
N VAL A 353 6.01 -2.39 -11.38
CA VAL A 353 4.99 -1.58 -10.71
C VAL A 353 4.30 -0.63 -11.69
N ARG A 354 2.96 -0.60 -11.61
CA ARG A 354 2.12 0.38 -12.31
C ARG A 354 1.14 1.01 -11.33
N CYS A 355 0.78 2.25 -11.59
CA CYS A 355 -0.19 2.99 -10.82
C CYS A 355 -1.31 3.54 -11.70
N SER A 356 -2.47 3.78 -11.09
CA SER A 356 -3.65 4.39 -11.70
C SER A 356 -4.15 5.49 -10.78
N ASP A 357 -4.46 6.66 -11.30
CA ASP A 357 -5.10 7.74 -10.55
C ASP A 357 -6.61 7.47 -10.35
N SER A 358 -7.31 8.45 -9.74
CA SER A 358 -8.75 8.38 -9.46
C SER A 358 -9.63 8.49 -10.72
N PRO A 359 -9.30 9.33 -11.73
CA PRO A 359 -9.92 9.30 -13.06
C PRO A 359 -9.75 7.99 -13.84
N GLY A 360 -8.71 7.20 -13.52
CA GLY A 360 -8.41 5.93 -14.15
C GLY A 360 -7.32 6.00 -15.23
N ASN A 361 -6.51 7.07 -15.30
CA ASN A 361 -5.35 7.08 -16.18
C ASN A 361 -4.26 6.18 -15.58
N VAL A 362 -3.74 5.27 -16.40
CA VAL A 362 -2.86 4.17 -15.96
C VAL A 362 -1.49 4.30 -16.60
N ASN A 363 -0.42 4.04 -15.84
CA ASN A 363 0.91 3.90 -16.43
C ASN A 363 0.96 2.74 -17.44
N THR A 364 1.45 3.01 -18.64
CA THR A 364 1.58 2.02 -19.72
C THR A 364 2.91 1.27 -19.67
N ASP A 365 3.92 1.86 -19.04
CA ASP A 365 5.26 1.33 -18.82
C ASP A 365 5.42 0.75 -17.39
N ASP A 366 6.37 -0.18 -17.26
CA ASP A 366 6.71 -0.78 -15.97
C ASP A 366 7.80 0.01 -15.25
N LEU A 367 7.52 0.39 -14.01
CA LEU A 367 8.58 0.82 -13.10
C LEU A 367 9.24 -0.44 -12.52
N MET A 368 10.45 -0.74 -12.97
CA MET A 368 11.19 -1.94 -12.58
C MET A 368 11.98 -1.74 -11.28
N TYR A 369 11.69 -2.58 -10.30
CA TYR A 369 12.56 -2.83 -9.16
C TYR A 369 13.43 -4.04 -9.47
N SER A 370 14.71 -3.94 -9.13
CA SER A 370 15.63 -5.06 -9.17
C SER A 370 16.55 -4.98 -7.96
N PHE A 371 16.49 -5.97 -7.07
CA PHE A 371 17.36 -6.04 -5.90
C PHE A 371 17.75 -7.49 -5.62
N LYS A 372 18.85 -7.69 -4.90
CA LYS A 372 19.32 -9.02 -4.51
C LYS A 372 19.50 -9.15 -3.01
N ILE A 373 19.21 -10.33 -2.49
CA ILE A 373 19.61 -10.75 -1.16
C ILE A 373 20.89 -11.56 -1.32
N LEU A 374 21.96 -11.09 -0.68
CA LEU A 374 23.24 -11.80 -0.68
C LEU A 374 23.10 -13.16 0.04
N THR A 375 23.97 -14.10 -0.26
CA THR A 375 24.15 -15.27 0.60
C THR A 375 24.69 -14.79 1.95
N ALA A 376 24.24 -15.38 3.05
CA ALA A 376 24.81 -15.07 4.36
C ALA A 376 26.31 -15.36 4.31
N ALA A 377 27.11 -14.46 4.90
CA ALA A 377 28.53 -14.71 5.04
C ALA A 377 28.72 -15.93 5.93
N ASP A 378 29.66 -16.81 5.56
CA ASP A 378 30.06 -17.89 6.45
C ASP A 378 30.76 -17.28 7.67
N THR A 379 30.34 -17.73 8.86
CA THR A 379 30.89 -17.26 10.14
C THR A 379 31.38 -18.42 11.00
N THR A 380 31.26 -19.66 10.50
CA THR A 380 31.61 -20.85 11.27
C THR A 380 32.94 -21.41 10.79
N PRO A 381 33.90 -21.66 11.69
CA PRO A 381 35.13 -22.35 11.31
C PRO A 381 34.87 -23.78 10.80
N PRO A 382 35.77 -24.33 9.96
CA PRO A 382 35.62 -25.68 9.43
C PRO A 382 35.71 -26.73 10.54
N VAL A 383 34.82 -27.73 10.51
CA VAL A 383 34.81 -28.86 11.44
C VAL A 383 35.86 -29.88 11.00
N ARG A 384 36.83 -30.16 11.87
CA ARG A 384 37.92 -31.12 11.63
C ARG A 384 37.53 -32.53 12.11
N SER A 385 37.92 -33.56 11.36
CA SER A 385 37.63 -34.97 11.70
C SER A 385 38.65 -35.95 11.10
N GLY A 386 38.69 -37.17 11.62
CA GLY A 386 39.43 -38.28 11.02
C GLY A 386 40.95 -38.12 11.02
N GLY A 387 41.51 -37.51 12.07
CA GLY A 387 42.96 -37.34 12.23
C GLY A 387 43.73 -38.68 12.19
N GLN A 388 44.80 -38.73 11.41
CA GLN A 388 45.70 -39.90 11.29
C GLN A 388 47.16 -39.46 11.27
N PRO A 389 48.12 -40.31 11.68
CA PRO A 389 47.95 -41.66 12.25
C PRO A 389 47.42 -41.64 13.69
N THR A 390 46.99 -42.81 14.18
CA THR A 390 46.59 -43.02 15.59
C THR A 390 47.28 -44.24 16.20
N GLY A 391 47.51 -44.24 17.51
CA GLY A 391 48.03 -45.39 18.25
C GLY A 391 49.53 -45.59 18.09
N THR A 392 49.99 -46.85 18.24
CA THR A 392 51.41 -47.20 18.11
C THR A 392 51.68 -47.80 16.74
N LEU A 393 52.56 -47.14 15.98
CA LEU A 393 53.05 -47.60 14.69
C LEU A 393 54.22 -48.58 14.87
N PRO A 394 54.44 -49.50 13.91
CA PRO A 394 55.59 -50.40 13.93
C PRO A 394 56.92 -49.64 14.07
N ASP A 395 57.89 -50.24 14.74
CA ASP A 395 59.23 -49.71 14.94
C ASP A 395 60.03 -49.57 13.63
N THR A 396 59.60 -50.23 12.56
CA THR A 396 60.15 -50.10 11.20
C THR A 396 59.60 -48.89 10.44
N THR A 397 58.64 -48.14 11.00
CA THR A 397 58.06 -46.95 10.37
C THR A 397 59.06 -45.80 10.36
N THR A 398 59.39 -45.29 9.18
CA THR A 398 60.32 -44.16 9.00
C THR A 398 59.65 -42.90 8.49
N ASN A 399 58.60 -43.02 7.67
CA ASN A 399 57.86 -41.91 7.10
C ASN A 399 56.35 -42.16 7.21
N ILE A 400 55.61 -41.12 7.54
CA ILE A 400 54.16 -41.15 7.67
C ILE A 400 53.54 -39.95 6.98
N PHE A 401 52.25 -40.05 6.65
CA PHE A 401 51.43 -38.91 6.31
C PHE A 401 50.52 -38.59 7.49
N VAL A 402 50.65 -37.38 8.03
CA VAL A 402 49.69 -36.84 8.99
C VAL A 402 48.53 -36.25 8.18
N SER A 403 47.30 -36.64 8.49
CA SER A 403 46.12 -36.17 7.76
C SER A 403 44.94 -35.81 8.65
N VAL A 404 44.06 -34.97 8.12
CA VAL A 404 42.78 -34.58 8.72
C VAL A 404 41.78 -34.24 7.62
N ASN A 405 40.49 -34.38 7.87
CA ASN A 405 39.41 -33.95 6.98
C ASN A 405 38.68 -32.73 7.55
N THR A 406 38.14 -31.89 6.68
CA THR A 406 37.21 -30.79 7.01
C THR A 406 35.87 -30.97 6.30
N ASN A 407 34.78 -30.48 6.88
CA ASN A 407 33.44 -30.51 6.28
C ASN A 407 33.24 -29.51 5.13
N GLU A 408 34.23 -28.64 4.88
CA GLU A 408 34.25 -27.64 3.83
C GLU A 408 35.69 -27.38 3.35
N ASN A 409 35.85 -26.62 2.28
CA ASN A 409 37.16 -26.28 1.75
C ASN A 409 37.91 -25.34 2.71
N ALA A 410 39.07 -25.78 3.18
CA ALA A 410 39.86 -25.06 4.18
C ALA A 410 41.35 -25.10 3.90
N THR A 411 42.09 -24.16 4.48
CA THR A 411 43.55 -24.21 4.58
C THR A 411 43.92 -24.64 6.00
N CYS A 412 44.64 -25.75 6.15
CA CYS A 412 45.05 -26.31 7.43
C CYS A 412 46.54 -26.09 7.69
N LYS A 413 46.85 -25.77 8.94
CA LYS A 413 48.19 -25.57 9.48
C LYS A 413 48.36 -26.40 10.74
N TYR A 414 49.61 -26.65 11.12
CA TYR A 414 49.93 -27.41 12.33
C TYR A 414 51.04 -26.76 13.15
N SER A 415 51.13 -27.20 14.40
CA SER A 415 52.19 -26.87 15.35
C SER A 415 52.56 -28.12 16.16
N THR A 416 53.79 -28.20 16.64
CA THR A 416 54.22 -29.18 17.65
C THR A 416 54.09 -28.64 19.08
N VAL A 417 53.73 -27.37 19.22
CA VAL A 417 53.44 -26.69 20.50
C VAL A 417 51.93 -26.42 20.60
N PRO A 418 51.27 -26.77 21.72
CA PRO A 418 49.84 -26.55 21.91
C PRO A 418 49.48 -25.06 22.01
N GLY A 419 48.23 -24.72 21.70
CA GLY A 419 47.61 -23.42 21.95
C GLY A 419 47.98 -22.31 20.96
N MET A 420 48.77 -22.61 19.92
CA MET A 420 49.17 -21.64 18.91
C MET A 420 47.98 -21.18 18.07
N SER A 421 47.78 -19.87 17.92
CA SER A 421 46.73 -19.35 17.03
C SER A 421 47.01 -19.70 15.56
N TYR A 422 45.96 -19.80 14.74
CA TYR A 422 46.11 -20.12 13.31
C TYR A 422 47.01 -19.13 12.54
N GLY A 423 46.91 -17.83 12.86
CA GLY A 423 47.76 -16.79 12.26
C GLY A 423 49.24 -16.93 12.64
N SER A 424 49.52 -17.47 13.82
CA SER A 424 50.88 -17.71 14.33
C SER A 424 51.48 -19.05 13.88
N MET A 425 50.66 -19.98 13.39
CA MET A 425 51.17 -21.24 12.82
C MET A 425 51.88 -20.96 11.49
N THR A 426 53.16 -21.35 11.43
CA THR A 426 54.02 -21.19 10.24
C THR A 426 54.07 -22.44 9.37
N LEU A 427 53.74 -23.61 9.93
CA LEU A 427 53.76 -24.89 9.22
C LEU A 427 52.39 -25.16 8.58
N THR A 428 52.34 -25.17 7.26
CA THR A 428 51.12 -25.46 6.48
C THR A 428 51.14 -26.91 6.01
N PHE A 429 49.96 -27.52 5.92
CA PHE A 429 49.82 -28.84 5.29
C PHE A 429 50.27 -28.77 3.82
N THR A 430 50.85 -29.86 3.31
CA THR A 430 51.32 -29.93 1.92
C THR A 430 50.15 -29.98 0.95
N THR A 431 49.13 -30.78 1.27
CA THR A 431 47.83 -30.79 0.59
C THR A 431 46.83 -30.06 1.46
N THR A 432 46.28 -28.95 0.96
CA THR A 432 45.22 -28.20 1.63
C THR A 432 44.47 -27.33 0.60
N GLY A 433 43.42 -26.61 1.01
CA GLY A 433 42.52 -25.85 0.13
C GLY A 433 41.26 -26.60 -0.32
N GLY A 434 41.21 -27.92 -0.09
CA GLY A 434 40.02 -28.77 -0.25
C GLY A 434 39.47 -29.25 1.09
N THR A 435 38.82 -30.42 1.11
CA THR A 435 38.29 -31.05 2.34
C THR A 435 39.22 -32.10 2.96
N PHE A 436 40.25 -32.56 2.23
CA PHE A 436 41.26 -33.49 2.74
C PHE A 436 42.62 -32.82 2.81
N HIS A 437 43.32 -33.01 3.93
CA HIS A 437 44.59 -32.35 4.21
C HIS A 437 45.62 -33.38 4.63
N ASN A 438 46.84 -33.32 4.07
CA ASN A 438 47.96 -34.10 4.60
C ASN A 438 49.32 -33.40 4.47
N PHE A 439 50.30 -33.84 5.26
CA PHE A 439 51.72 -33.57 5.07
C PHE A 439 52.56 -34.79 5.44
N GLY A 440 53.75 -34.92 4.83
CA GLY A 440 54.70 -35.99 5.16
C GLY A 440 55.61 -35.63 6.33
N TYR A 441 55.89 -36.58 7.22
CA TYR A 441 56.81 -36.40 8.34
C TYR A 441 57.67 -37.65 8.58
N SER A 442 58.92 -37.47 8.97
CA SER A 442 59.84 -38.56 9.28
C SER A 442 59.86 -38.85 10.77
N VAL A 443 59.73 -40.13 11.13
CA VAL A 443 59.64 -40.60 12.52
C VAL A 443 60.77 -41.56 12.85
N SER A 444 61.07 -41.69 14.14
CA SER A 444 62.11 -42.60 14.67
C SER A 444 61.48 -43.55 15.68
N PRO A 445 62.02 -44.77 15.87
CA PRO A 445 61.48 -45.76 16.81
C PRO A 445 61.45 -45.25 18.26
N GLY A 446 60.48 -45.72 19.05
CA GLY A 446 60.36 -45.43 20.48
C GLY A 446 60.01 -43.98 20.85
N ARG A 447 59.39 -43.21 19.94
CA ARG A 447 59.04 -41.80 20.18
C ARG A 447 57.52 -41.57 20.11
N THR A 448 57.06 -40.54 20.81
CA THR A 448 55.67 -40.04 20.72
C THR A 448 55.66 -38.71 19.97
N TYR A 449 54.70 -38.54 19.07
CA TYR A 449 54.52 -37.35 18.25
C TYR A 449 53.16 -36.72 18.49
N ASN A 450 53.13 -35.41 18.65
CA ASN A 450 51.91 -34.62 18.85
C ASN A 450 51.86 -33.48 17.83
N PHE A 451 50.77 -33.41 17.07
CA PHE A 451 50.51 -32.35 16.11
C PHE A 451 49.19 -31.66 16.44
N TYR A 452 49.24 -30.35 16.66
CA TYR A 452 48.09 -29.51 16.95
C TYR A 452 47.66 -28.80 15.68
N VAL A 453 46.52 -29.21 15.13
CA VAL A 453 46.06 -28.77 13.80
C VAL A 453 44.96 -27.73 13.95
N ARG A 454 45.04 -26.65 13.16
CA ARG A 454 43.97 -25.66 12.98
C ARG A 454 43.77 -25.39 11.51
N CYS A 455 42.52 -25.15 11.13
CA CYS A 455 42.14 -24.86 9.77
C CYS A 455 41.36 -23.54 9.69
N SER A 456 41.44 -22.87 8.55
CA SER A 456 40.65 -21.70 8.19
C SER A 456 39.95 -21.95 6.88
N ASP A 457 38.65 -21.71 6.82
CA ASP A 457 37.88 -21.82 5.57
C ASP A 457 38.26 -20.70 4.57
N THR A 458 37.55 -20.68 3.43
CA THR A 458 37.70 -19.62 2.41
C THR A 458 37.16 -18.25 2.81
N ALA A 459 36.29 -18.19 3.83
CA ALA A 459 35.75 -16.95 4.40
C ALA A 459 36.67 -16.34 5.48
N GLY A 460 37.70 -17.08 5.92
CA GLY A 460 38.67 -16.67 6.93
C GLY A 460 38.32 -17.09 8.36
N ASN A 461 37.29 -17.93 8.54
CA ASN A 461 36.93 -18.43 9.87
C ASN A 461 37.92 -19.52 10.30
N ALA A 462 38.81 -19.16 11.22
CA ALA A 462 39.83 -20.07 11.75
C ALA A 462 39.36 -20.77 13.03
N ASN A 463 39.75 -22.03 13.21
CA ASN A 463 39.45 -22.76 14.45
C ASN A 463 40.10 -22.08 15.68
N PRO A 464 39.33 -21.86 16.76
CA PRO A 464 39.86 -21.25 17.99
C PRO A 464 40.66 -22.22 18.86
N ASP A 465 40.44 -23.52 18.69
CA ASP A 465 40.97 -24.64 19.48
C ASP A 465 41.86 -25.57 18.65
N ASP A 466 42.65 -26.43 19.30
CA ASP A 466 43.51 -27.39 18.62
C ASP A 466 42.80 -28.71 18.36
N TYR A 467 43.00 -29.26 17.15
CA TYR A 467 42.73 -30.67 16.89
C TYR A 467 44.02 -31.46 17.07
N LEU A 468 44.10 -32.28 18.13
CA LEU A 468 45.29 -33.08 18.43
C LEU A 468 45.32 -34.37 17.61
N ILE A 469 46.39 -34.54 16.84
CA ILE A 469 46.76 -35.83 16.25
C ILE A 469 47.96 -36.35 17.04
N THR A 470 47.81 -37.52 17.66
CA THR A 470 48.83 -38.14 18.52
C THR A 470 49.01 -39.60 18.19
N PHE A 471 50.28 -40.01 18.09
CA PHE A 471 50.68 -41.40 17.86
C PHE A 471 52.10 -41.63 18.37
N SER A 472 52.49 -42.89 18.54
CA SER A 472 53.84 -43.29 18.92
C SER A 472 54.41 -44.31 17.94
N THR A 473 55.72 -44.49 17.95
CA THR A 473 56.42 -45.58 17.26
C THR A 473 56.88 -46.59 18.30
N ALA A 474 56.73 -47.89 18.01
CA ALA A 474 57.22 -48.94 18.89
C ALA A 474 58.75 -48.83 19.06
N SER A 475 59.25 -49.25 20.22
CA SER A 475 60.68 -49.36 20.46
C SER A 475 61.28 -50.46 19.60
N ALA A 476 62.55 -50.28 19.22
CA ALA A 476 63.26 -51.33 18.53
C ALA A 476 63.44 -52.56 19.45
N ASP A 477 63.01 -53.74 19.01
CA ASP A 477 63.46 -55.02 19.57
C ASP A 477 64.99 -55.17 19.49
N THR A 478 65.60 -55.42 20.64
CA THR A 478 67.04 -55.62 20.85
C THR A 478 67.34 -56.97 21.50
N THR A 479 66.34 -57.82 21.70
CA THR A 479 66.49 -59.10 22.39
C THR A 479 66.55 -60.25 21.39
N PRO A 480 67.44 -61.24 21.58
CA PRO A 480 67.40 -62.47 20.78
C PRO A 480 66.17 -63.34 21.08
N PRO A 481 65.77 -64.22 20.15
CA PRO A 481 64.59 -65.07 20.30
C PRO A 481 64.74 -66.08 21.44
N VAL A 482 63.70 -66.30 22.22
CA VAL A 482 63.66 -67.29 23.31
C VAL A 482 63.36 -68.66 22.72
N ARG A 483 64.30 -69.60 22.90
CA ARG A 483 64.21 -70.97 22.38
C ARG A 483 63.56 -71.90 23.41
N THR A 484 62.55 -72.67 23.01
CA THR A 484 61.81 -73.60 23.88
C THR A 484 61.45 -74.91 23.17
N ASN A 485 60.97 -75.91 23.93
CA ASN A 485 60.35 -77.14 23.41
C ASN A 485 61.21 -77.95 22.40
N GLY A 486 62.48 -78.20 22.74
CA GLY A 486 63.37 -79.06 21.95
C GLY A 486 62.87 -80.51 21.86
N TYR A 487 62.84 -81.07 20.65
CA TYR A 487 62.48 -82.45 20.36
C TYR A 487 63.58 -83.16 19.56
N PRO A 488 63.87 -84.45 19.82
CA PRO A 488 63.40 -85.22 20.97
C PRO A 488 63.82 -84.56 22.30
N PRO A 489 63.04 -84.72 23.39
CA PRO A 489 63.44 -84.21 24.69
C PRO A 489 64.83 -84.71 25.08
N THR A 490 65.64 -83.85 25.69
CA THR A 490 67.01 -84.18 26.05
C THR A 490 67.08 -85.42 26.94
N GLY A 491 67.86 -86.42 26.52
CA GLY A 491 67.99 -87.74 27.16
C GLY A 491 67.09 -88.84 26.57
N THR A 492 66.35 -88.58 25.49
CA THR A 492 65.51 -89.60 24.83
C THR A 492 66.35 -90.75 24.27
N LEU A 493 65.93 -91.99 24.53
CA LEU A 493 66.47 -93.20 23.90
C LEU A 493 65.52 -93.68 22.80
N LEU A 494 66.00 -93.70 21.55
CA LEU A 494 65.25 -94.13 20.36
C LEU A 494 65.56 -95.60 20.04
N ALA A 495 64.63 -96.30 19.39
CA ALA A 495 64.80 -97.71 19.04
C ALA A 495 65.99 -97.94 18.09
N TYR A 496 66.68 -99.08 18.21
CA TYR A 496 67.87 -99.40 17.40
C TYR A 496 67.60 -99.46 15.88
N THR A 497 66.33 -99.52 15.47
CA THR A 497 65.90 -99.48 14.06
C THR A 497 65.76 -98.05 13.50
N THR A 498 65.92 -97.01 14.32
CA THR A 498 65.78 -95.61 13.89
C THR A 498 67.02 -95.18 13.07
N THR A 499 66.82 -94.97 11.77
CA THR A 499 67.87 -94.51 10.84
C THR A 499 67.83 -92.99 10.59
N GLN A 500 66.72 -92.34 10.92
CA GLN A 500 66.54 -90.89 10.82
C GLN A 500 65.64 -90.41 11.95
N VAL A 501 65.93 -89.21 12.47
CA VAL A 501 65.09 -88.52 13.44
C VAL A 501 64.89 -87.07 13.05
N GLN A 502 63.66 -86.59 13.16
CA GLN A 502 63.37 -85.16 13.04
C GLN A 502 63.64 -84.49 14.38
N ILE A 503 64.55 -83.52 14.40
CA ILE A 503 64.71 -82.61 15.52
C ILE A 503 63.85 -81.37 15.30
N SER A 504 63.30 -80.81 16.38
CA SER A 504 62.58 -79.55 16.33
C SER A 504 62.78 -78.67 17.55
N LEU A 505 62.49 -77.38 17.39
CA LEU A 505 62.56 -76.34 18.41
C LEU A 505 61.45 -75.30 18.14
N GLN A 506 60.96 -74.62 19.17
CA GLN A 506 60.11 -73.44 19.04
C GLN A 506 60.83 -72.16 19.49
N THR A 507 60.45 -71.02 18.90
CA THR A 507 60.84 -69.67 19.33
C THR A 507 59.62 -68.82 19.65
N ASP A 508 59.74 -67.84 20.53
CA ASP A 508 58.66 -66.89 20.90
C ASP A 508 58.38 -65.82 19.85
N GLU A 509 59.24 -65.72 18.85
CA GLU A 509 59.10 -64.90 17.65
C GLU A 509 59.59 -65.65 16.40
N ASN A 510 59.31 -65.11 15.22
CA ASN A 510 59.83 -65.69 13.98
C ASN A 510 61.35 -65.52 13.92
N ALA A 511 62.06 -66.65 13.90
CA ALA A 511 63.51 -66.66 13.91
C ALA A 511 64.10 -67.51 12.79
N ASN A 512 65.36 -67.28 12.48
CA ASN A 512 66.18 -68.20 11.71
C ASN A 512 67.04 -69.02 12.68
N CYS A 513 66.82 -70.33 12.76
CA CYS A 513 67.56 -71.24 13.61
C CYS A 513 68.55 -72.08 12.81
N LYS A 514 69.73 -72.28 13.40
CA LYS A 514 70.81 -73.11 12.88
C LYS A 514 71.31 -74.04 13.96
N TYR A 515 71.87 -75.18 13.55
CA TYR A 515 72.41 -76.19 14.44
C TYR A 515 73.87 -76.57 14.11
N ALA A 516 74.56 -77.11 15.11
CA ALA A 516 75.88 -77.71 14.98
C ALA A 516 75.98 -78.97 15.87
N THR A 517 76.94 -79.84 15.57
CA THR A 517 77.23 -81.07 16.34
C THR A 517 78.34 -80.89 17.38
N SER A 518 78.86 -79.68 17.53
CA SER A 518 79.85 -79.30 18.54
C SER A 518 79.39 -78.04 19.26
N ALA A 519 79.70 -77.94 20.56
CA ALA A 519 79.33 -76.79 21.37
C ALA A 519 80.13 -75.54 20.96
N GLY A 520 79.56 -74.35 21.18
CA GLY A 520 80.24 -73.06 21.06
C GLY A 520 80.46 -72.57 19.62
N ILE A 521 79.86 -73.23 18.62
CA ILE A 521 80.00 -72.82 17.22
C ILE A 521 79.27 -71.49 16.97
N SER A 522 79.89 -70.59 16.19
CA SER A 522 79.30 -69.30 15.83
C SER A 522 78.13 -69.46 14.86
N TYR A 523 77.04 -68.73 15.08
CA TYR A 523 75.83 -68.78 14.25
C TYR A 523 76.09 -68.57 12.75
N SER A 524 77.12 -67.81 12.37
CA SER A 524 77.44 -67.59 10.95
C SER A 524 77.84 -68.86 10.20
N VAL A 525 78.46 -69.83 10.88
CA VAL A 525 79.00 -71.08 10.28
C VAL A 525 78.20 -72.34 10.62
N MET A 526 77.14 -72.22 11.43
CA MET A 526 76.22 -73.32 11.73
C MET A 526 75.36 -73.68 10.51
N THR A 527 74.79 -74.88 10.52
CA THR A 527 73.91 -75.40 9.45
C THR A 527 72.47 -74.99 9.69
N TYR A 528 71.77 -74.51 8.65
CA TYR A 528 70.35 -74.17 8.77
C TYR A 528 69.48 -75.39 9.07
N PHE A 529 68.43 -75.18 9.87
CA PHE A 529 67.30 -76.09 9.87
C PHE A 529 66.64 -76.12 8.48
N SER A 530 66.10 -77.27 8.05
CA SER A 530 65.38 -77.37 6.78
C SER A 530 64.07 -76.56 6.75
N THR A 531 63.47 -76.37 7.92
CA THR A 531 62.31 -75.49 8.13
C THR A 531 62.68 -74.49 9.21
N THR A 532 62.73 -73.21 8.86
CA THR A 532 63.11 -72.08 9.72
C THR A 532 62.53 -70.79 9.14
N GLY A 533 62.57 -69.67 9.86
CA GLY A 533 61.94 -68.40 9.48
C GLY A 533 60.53 -68.19 10.07
N SER A 534 60.10 -69.12 10.93
CA SER A 534 58.84 -69.15 11.66
C SER A 534 59.08 -69.30 13.18
N ASP A 535 58.02 -69.54 13.95
CA ASP A 535 58.07 -69.88 15.38
C ASP A 535 58.39 -71.37 15.63
N ILE A 536 58.31 -72.24 14.61
CA ILE A 536 58.65 -73.66 14.69
C ILE A 536 59.76 -74.00 13.69
N HIS A 537 60.78 -74.72 14.16
CA HIS A 537 61.98 -75.07 13.39
C HIS A 537 62.15 -76.58 13.33
N ARG A 538 62.42 -77.15 12.15
CA ARG A 538 62.58 -78.61 11.98
C ARG A 538 63.68 -78.99 11.00
N THR A 539 64.40 -80.07 11.30
CA THR A 539 65.36 -80.69 10.38
C THR A 539 65.51 -82.17 10.68
N THR A 540 65.90 -82.97 9.69
CA THR A 540 66.10 -84.41 9.85
C THR A 540 67.59 -84.73 9.95
N ILE A 541 67.95 -85.53 10.96
CA ILE A 541 69.30 -86.00 11.21
C ILE A 541 69.35 -87.51 10.96
N ASN A 542 70.34 -87.97 10.19
CA ASN A 542 70.60 -89.39 10.00
C ASN A 542 71.25 -89.97 11.26
N THR A 543 70.78 -91.14 11.69
CA THR A 543 71.20 -91.78 12.94
C THR A 543 71.75 -93.20 12.73
N ILE A 544 72.66 -93.60 13.60
CA ILE A 544 73.28 -94.92 13.64
C ILE A 544 73.01 -95.54 15.02
N SER A 545 72.69 -96.84 15.05
CA SER A 545 72.45 -97.57 16.31
C SER A 545 73.67 -97.53 17.23
N GLY A 546 73.43 -97.45 18.55
CA GLY A 546 74.47 -97.33 19.57
C GLY A 546 75.16 -95.96 19.65
N THR A 547 74.68 -94.93 18.95
CA THR A 547 75.30 -93.58 18.93
C THR A 547 74.48 -92.56 19.71
N THR A 548 75.17 -91.65 20.42
CA THR A 548 74.56 -90.48 21.07
C THR A 548 74.82 -89.22 20.26
N TYR A 549 73.78 -88.41 20.07
CA TYR A 549 73.81 -87.18 19.29
C TYR A 549 73.58 -85.98 20.20
N ASN A 550 74.48 -85.00 20.13
CA ASN A 550 74.35 -83.71 20.80
C ASN A 550 74.24 -82.62 19.73
N ILE A 551 73.08 -81.96 19.67
CA ILE A 551 72.79 -80.91 18.69
C ILE A 551 72.65 -79.58 19.43
N TYR A 552 73.50 -78.62 19.08
CA TYR A 552 73.52 -77.29 19.66
C TYR A 552 72.84 -76.32 18.70
N VAL A 553 71.80 -75.63 19.15
CA VAL A 553 70.95 -74.77 18.32
C VAL A 553 71.10 -73.31 18.74
N LYS A 554 71.30 -72.42 17.78
CA LYS A 554 71.25 -70.96 17.94
C LYS A 554 70.26 -70.36 16.96
N CYS A 555 69.57 -69.31 17.36
CA CYS A 555 68.60 -68.63 16.52
C CYS A 555 68.91 -67.13 16.43
N SER A 556 68.49 -66.53 15.33
CA SER A 556 68.54 -65.09 15.07
C SER A 556 67.13 -64.63 14.73
N ASP A 557 66.65 -63.56 15.32
CA ASP A 557 65.41 -62.94 14.88
C ASP A 557 65.56 -62.30 13.48
N MET A 558 64.49 -61.64 13.00
CA MET A 558 64.49 -60.92 11.74
C MET A 558 65.34 -59.63 11.74
N ARG A 559 65.76 -59.15 12.92
CA ARG A 559 66.56 -57.93 13.09
C ARG A 559 68.05 -58.21 13.30
N GLY A 560 68.42 -59.47 13.42
CA GLY A 560 69.79 -59.92 13.63
C GLY A 560 70.20 -60.04 15.10
N ASN A 561 69.25 -60.03 16.05
CA ASN A 561 69.53 -60.36 17.44
C ASN A 561 69.75 -61.88 17.55
N ILE A 562 70.98 -62.29 17.81
CA ILE A 562 71.42 -63.71 17.79
C ILE A 562 71.61 -64.22 19.22
N ASN A 563 71.15 -65.44 19.51
CA ASN A 563 71.47 -66.11 20.76
C ASN A 563 72.99 -66.37 20.89
N MET A 564 73.60 -65.96 22.01
CA MET A 564 75.04 -66.18 22.23
C MET A 564 75.35 -67.58 22.78
N ASP A 565 74.45 -68.13 23.58
CA ASP A 565 74.49 -69.45 24.23
C ASP A 565 73.91 -70.56 23.33
N ASP A 566 74.17 -71.82 23.67
CA ASP A 566 73.66 -72.98 22.93
C ASP A 566 72.40 -73.57 23.58
N PHE A 567 71.38 -73.85 22.77
CA PHE A 567 70.26 -74.70 23.19
C PHE A 567 70.57 -76.16 22.82
N LEU A 568 70.68 -77.05 23.81
CA LEU A 568 71.06 -78.45 23.61
C LEU A 568 69.84 -79.35 23.40
N ILE A 569 69.82 -80.07 22.28
CA ILE A 569 68.95 -81.23 22.02
C ILE A 569 69.85 -82.47 22.02
N SER A 570 69.64 -83.40 22.95
CA SER A 570 70.46 -84.62 23.06
C SER A 570 69.62 -85.90 23.11
N PHE A 571 69.98 -86.90 22.32
CA PHE A 571 69.29 -88.19 22.28
C PHE A 571 70.25 -89.31 21.87
N SER A 572 69.91 -90.56 22.20
CA SER A 572 70.70 -91.74 21.84
C SER A 572 69.84 -92.72 21.04
N VAL A 573 70.47 -93.48 20.16
CA VAL A 573 69.82 -94.62 19.48
C VAL A 573 70.32 -95.91 20.11
N ASP A 574 69.40 -96.79 20.51
CA ASP A 574 69.72 -98.05 21.16
C ASP A 574 70.62 -98.94 20.29
N SER A 575 71.36 -99.83 20.93
CA SER A 575 72.20 -100.82 20.26
C SER A 575 71.36 -101.97 19.70
N ALA A 576 71.75 -102.54 18.56
CA ALA A 576 71.07 -103.72 18.03
C ALA A 576 71.23 -104.90 19.00
N PRO A 577 70.17 -105.68 19.30
CA PRO A 577 70.27 -106.82 20.18
C PRO A 577 71.27 -107.85 19.62
N PRO A 578 72.06 -108.51 20.48
CA PRO A 578 73.00 -109.53 20.05
C PRO A 578 72.27 -110.70 19.38
N PRO A 579 72.84 -111.32 18.32
CA PRO A 579 72.21 -112.46 17.65
C PRO A 579 72.00 -113.63 18.63
N PRO A 580 70.91 -114.42 18.51
CA PRO A 580 70.62 -115.53 19.41
C PRO A 580 71.75 -116.59 19.36
N PRO A 581 72.09 -117.22 20.51
CA PRO A 581 73.14 -118.23 20.57
C PRO A 581 72.78 -119.48 19.76
N ALA A 582 73.76 -120.04 19.05
CA ALA A 582 73.61 -121.27 18.26
C ALA A 582 73.29 -122.49 19.15
N PRO A 583 72.44 -123.44 18.71
CA PRO A 583 72.06 -124.61 19.50
C PRO A 583 73.24 -125.57 19.71
N SER A 584 73.39 -126.11 20.92
CA SER A 584 74.39 -127.13 21.28
C SER A 584 73.74 -128.52 21.33
N CYS A 585 74.35 -129.52 20.67
CA CYS A 585 73.90 -130.92 20.68
C CYS A 585 74.64 -131.74 21.76
N SER A 586 73.88 -132.39 22.65
CA SER A 586 74.40 -133.36 23.62
C SER A 586 74.43 -134.78 23.03
N SER A 587 75.53 -135.49 23.28
CA SER A 587 75.81 -136.86 22.89
C SER A 587 74.86 -137.89 23.52
N GLN A 588 73.87 -138.41 22.79
CA GLN A 588 73.42 -139.81 22.82
C GLN A 588 72.63 -140.14 21.53
N GLY A 589 73.10 -141.18 20.81
CA GLY A 589 72.61 -141.82 19.59
C GLY A 589 71.29 -141.40 18.93
N GLY A 590 71.37 -141.02 17.65
CA GLY A 590 70.23 -140.94 16.72
C GLY A 590 70.65 -140.45 15.33
N THR A 591 70.14 -141.08 14.27
CA THR A 591 70.55 -140.96 12.85
C THR A 591 70.23 -139.60 12.19
N CYS A 592 71.19 -139.09 11.39
CA CYS A 592 71.15 -137.87 10.57
C CYS A 592 70.53 -138.17 9.17
N LEU A 593 69.89 -137.20 8.48
CA LEU A 593 69.81 -137.10 7.00
C LEU A 593 69.22 -135.76 6.49
N VAL A 594 69.74 -135.32 5.35
CA VAL A 594 69.55 -134.04 4.65
C VAL A 594 68.37 -134.09 3.67
N LYS A 595 67.78 -132.91 3.38
CA LYS A 595 66.74 -132.66 2.38
C LYS A 595 67.10 -133.27 1.01
N GLY A 596 66.39 -134.33 0.58
CA GLY A 596 66.44 -134.77 -0.82
C GLY A 596 66.01 -136.21 -1.19
N SER A 597 66.20 -137.25 -0.35
CA SER A 597 65.74 -138.63 -0.64
C SER A 597 65.90 -139.61 0.54
N VAL A 598 65.23 -140.78 0.41
CA VAL A 598 64.81 -141.83 1.37
C VAL A 598 65.96 -142.60 2.07
N CYS A 599 65.77 -142.95 3.35
CA CYS A 599 66.70 -143.77 4.14
C CYS A 599 66.90 -145.19 3.58
N SER A 600 68.03 -145.43 2.92
CA SER A 600 68.66 -146.76 2.86
C SER A 600 70.13 -146.60 3.23
N GLY A 601 70.57 -147.31 4.28
CA GLY A 601 71.74 -146.96 5.07
C GLY A 601 73.10 -147.04 4.36
N LYS A 602 73.96 -146.07 4.68
CA LYS A 602 75.42 -146.19 4.84
C LYS A 602 75.96 -145.00 5.64
N TRP A 603 77.04 -145.23 6.38
CA TRP A 603 77.66 -144.33 7.38
C TRP A 603 78.35 -143.11 6.73
N VAL A 604 78.25 -141.93 7.36
CA VAL A 604 78.95 -140.68 6.97
C VAL A 604 79.51 -139.99 8.23
N THR A 605 80.67 -139.32 8.11
CA THR A 605 81.43 -138.66 9.19
C THR A 605 80.91 -137.27 9.57
N ALA A 606 81.26 -136.82 10.79
CA ALA A 606 80.58 -135.81 11.61
C ALA A 606 80.69 -134.31 11.23
N SER A 607 80.85 -133.94 9.95
CA SER A 607 81.01 -132.53 9.55
C SER A 607 79.76 -131.82 8.99
N ASP A 608 78.60 -132.48 8.85
CA ASP A 608 77.48 -131.95 8.02
C ASP A 608 76.05 -131.97 8.65
N CYS A 609 75.85 -131.85 9.97
CA CYS A 609 74.48 -131.91 10.55
C CYS A 609 74.06 -130.55 11.18
N SER A 610 72.92 -129.96 10.75
CA SER A 610 72.47 -128.58 11.10
C SER A 610 71.15 -128.40 11.86
N TYR A 611 70.21 -129.36 11.98
CA TYR A 611 68.98 -129.21 12.84
C TYR A 611 68.38 -130.58 13.24
N CYS A 612 67.70 -130.67 14.40
CA CYS A 612 67.04 -131.88 14.94
C CYS A 612 65.50 -131.78 14.91
N CYS A 613 64.81 -132.88 14.56
CA CYS A 613 63.36 -133.10 14.75
C CYS A 613 63.12 -133.95 16.01
N ILE A 614 62.10 -133.62 16.79
CA ILE A 614 61.54 -134.40 17.93
C ILE A 614 60.04 -134.58 17.58
N PRO A 615 59.37 -135.70 17.92
CA PRO A 615 58.26 -136.26 17.13
C PRO A 615 57.03 -135.38 16.92
#